data_AF-A0A9P9IVZ8-F1
#
_entry.id   AF-A0A9P9IVZ8-F1
#
_cell.length_a   1.000
_cell.length_b   1.000
_cell.length_c   1.000
_cell.angle_alpha   90.00
_cell.angle_beta   90.00
_cell.angle_gamma   90.00
#
_symmetry.space_group_name_H-M   'P 1'
#
loop_
_entity.id
_entity.type
_entity.pdbx_description
1 polymer ?
#
loop_
_entity_poly.entity_id
_entity_poly.type
_entity_poly.pdbx_seq_one_letter_code
_entity_poly.pdbx_strand_id
1 'polypeptide(L)'
;MTTPASLPSSTQKRDRTNENFSRATQRLMRRCDQLSDRYNADVYIVVRRNHRHYDYNSTNDPLFPTPLIDIVRKPIPGTYCSLTLY
;
A
#
# COMPACT_ATOMS: atom_id res chain seq x y z
N MET A 1 19.27 42.11 36.71
CA MET A 1 19.12 40.67 37.03
C MET A 1 18.28 40.06 35.92
N THR A 2 18.89 39.33 34.99
CA THR A 2 18.26 38.86 33.75
C THR A 2 18.02 37.35 33.86
N THR A 3 16.77 36.94 33.87
CA THR A 3 16.35 35.53 33.98
C THR A 3 16.70 34.78 32.68
N PRO A 4 17.30 33.56 32.72
CA PRO A 4 17.58 32.81 31.51
C PRO A 4 16.30 32.20 30.95
N ALA A 5 16.10 32.34 29.64
CA ALA A 5 14.99 31.75 28.90
C ALA A 5 15.05 30.21 28.96
N SER A 6 13.96 29.58 29.38
CA SER A 6 13.78 28.13 29.36
C SER A 6 13.76 27.62 27.91
N LEU A 7 14.63 26.66 27.60
CA LEU A 7 14.68 25.96 26.31
C LEU A 7 13.35 25.23 26.02
N PRO A 8 12.90 25.18 24.75
CA PRO A 8 11.69 24.45 24.40
C PRO A 8 11.88 22.96 24.70
N SER A 9 11.08 22.43 25.64
CA SER A 9 10.96 20.99 25.84
C SER A 9 10.51 20.38 24.52
N SER A 10 11.33 19.49 23.95
CA SER A 10 10.96 18.74 22.75
C SER A 10 9.66 17.99 23.02
N THR A 11 8.55 18.53 22.50
CA THR A 11 7.26 17.85 22.56
C THR A 11 7.41 16.55 21.79
N GLN A 12 7.56 15.42 22.50
CA GLN A 12 7.55 14.10 21.89
C GLN A 12 6.24 13.94 21.14
N LYS A 13 6.32 14.03 19.81
CA LYS A 13 5.19 13.85 18.93
C LYS A 13 4.74 12.40 19.07
N ARG A 14 3.47 12.17 19.45
CA ARG A 14 2.91 10.81 19.60
C ARG A 14 3.19 10.00 18.33
N ASP A 15 3.67 8.76 18.49
CA ASP A 15 3.83 7.84 17.37
C ASP A 15 2.45 7.45 16.82
N ARG A 16 2.15 7.93 15.61
CA ARG A 16 0.90 7.64 14.89
C ARG A 16 1.10 6.65 13.74
N THR A 17 2.22 5.92 13.72
CA THR A 17 2.57 5.02 12.60
C THR A 17 1.50 3.97 12.36
N ASN A 18 0.89 3.44 13.43
CA ASN A 18 -0.18 2.43 13.31
C ASN A 18 -1.48 3.01 12.74
N GLU A 19 -1.91 4.17 13.21
CA GLU A 19 -3.09 4.86 12.67
C GLU A 19 -2.87 5.24 11.20
N ASN A 20 -1.70 5.77 10.88
CA ASN A 20 -1.33 6.16 9.52
C ASN A 20 -1.34 4.95 8.59
N PHE A 21 -0.77 3.82 9.02
CA PHE A 21 -0.78 2.58 8.24
C PHE A 21 -2.20 2.07 8.00
N SER A 22 -3.04 1.99 9.04
CA SER A 22 -4.43 1.54 8.90
C SER A 22 -5.21 2.42 7.92
N ARG A 23 -5.07 3.74 8.03
CA ARG A 23 -5.69 4.69 7.09
C ARG A 23 -5.15 4.54 5.67
N ALA A 24 -3.85 4.30 5.51
CA ALA A 24 -3.24 4.07 4.20
C ALA A 24 -3.78 2.79 3.55
N THR A 25 -3.87 1.69 4.29
CA THR A 25 -4.42 0.42 3.81
C THR A 25 -5.88 0.56 3.41
N GLN A 26 -6.71 1.23 4.21
CA GLN A 26 -8.11 1.50 3.86
C GLN A 26 -8.25 2.35 2.58
N ARG A 27 -7.41 3.38 2.43
CA ARG A 27 -7.40 4.21 1.21
C ARG A 27 -6.97 3.40 -0.02
N LEU A 28 -6.02 2.49 0.14
CA LEU A 28 -5.59 1.59 -0.92
C LEU A 28 -6.73 0.68 -1.36
N MET A 29 -7.40 0.01 -0.41
CA MET A 29 -8.57 -0.84 -0.70
C MET A 29 -9.65 -0.08 -1.48
N ARG A 30 -9.99 1.14 -1.05
CA ARG A 30 -10.95 1.99 -1.77
C ARG A 30 -10.52 2.34 -3.20
N ARG A 31 -9.22 2.43 -3.47
CA ARG A 31 -8.70 2.64 -4.83
C ARG A 31 -8.80 1.36 -5.66
N CYS A 32 -8.60 0.20 -5.05
CA CYS A 32 -8.82 -1.09 -5.68
C CYS A 32 -10.29 -1.29 -6.05
N ASP A 33 -11.24 -0.93 -5.17
CA ASP A 33 -12.68 -0.92 -5.48
C ASP A 33 -12.96 -0.08 -6.73
N GLN A 34 -12.46 1.17 -6.74
CA GLN A 34 -12.63 2.08 -7.88
C GLN A 34 -12.03 1.52 -9.18
N LEU A 35 -10.91 0.80 -9.10
CA LEU A 35 -10.28 0.19 -10.27
C LEU A 35 -11.15 -0.95 -10.80
N SER A 36 -11.71 -1.75 -9.89
CA SER A 36 -12.63 -2.83 -10.23
C SER A 36 -13.90 -2.29 -10.88
N ASP A 37 -14.56 -1.31 -10.26
CA ASP A 37 -15.80 -0.69 -10.75
C ASP A 37 -15.63 0.00 -12.11
N ARG A 38 -14.52 0.72 -12.31
CA ARG A 38 -14.32 1.55 -13.52
C ARG A 38 -13.91 0.75 -14.74
N TYR A 39 -13.15 -0.32 -14.54
CA TYR A 39 -12.50 -1.04 -15.63
C TYR A 39 -12.93 -2.51 -15.72
N ASN A 40 -13.87 -2.95 -14.87
CA ASN A 40 -14.25 -4.36 -14.73
C ASN A 40 -13.02 -5.26 -14.53
N ALA A 41 -12.09 -4.78 -13.69
CA ALA A 41 -10.85 -5.48 -13.41
C ALA A 41 -10.97 -6.28 -12.10
N ASP A 42 -10.47 -7.50 -12.10
CA ASP A 42 -10.27 -8.26 -10.87
C ASP A 42 -8.95 -7.81 -10.20
N VAL A 43 -9.04 -7.48 -8.91
CA VAL A 43 -7.95 -6.92 -8.12
C VAL A 43 -7.80 -7.70 -6.83
N TYR A 44 -6.62 -8.29 -6.65
CA TYR A 44 -6.22 -8.94 -5.41
C TYR A 44 -4.98 -8.26 -4.86
N ILE A 45 -5.02 -7.87 -3.59
CA ILE A 45 -3.87 -7.28 -2.90
C ILE A 45 -3.64 -7.98 -1.55
N VAL A 46 -2.37 -8.14 -1.20
CA VAL A 46 -1.95 -8.60 0.13
C VAL A 46 -0.98 -7.59 0.71
N VAL A 47 -1.29 -7.09 1.89
CA VAL A 47 -0.41 -6.22 2.67
C VAL A 47 0.06 -6.98 3.90
N ARG A 48 1.38 -7.05 4.11
CA ARG A 48 1.97 -7.66 5.30
C ARG A 48 2.73 -6.63 6.13
N ARG A 49 2.42 -6.51 7.42
CA ARG A 49 3.14 -5.66 8.37
C ARG A 49 3.15 -6.28 9.76
N ASN A 50 4.33 -6.33 10.40
CA ASN A 50 4.49 -6.88 11.75
C ASN A 50 3.85 -8.27 11.90
N HIS A 51 4.10 -9.16 10.93
CA HIS A 51 3.52 -10.51 10.85
C HIS A 51 1.99 -10.60 10.71
N ARG A 52 1.29 -9.47 10.56
CA ARG A 52 -0.15 -9.43 10.22
C ARG A 52 -0.34 -9.32 8.72
N HIS A 53 -1.32 -10.06 8.21
CA HIS A 53 -1.73 -10.03 6.81
C HIS A 53 -3.08 -9.34 6.70
N TYR A 54 -3.23 -8.53 5.67
CA TYR A 54 -4.47 -7.89 5.27
C TYR A 54 -4.64 -8.19 3.79
N ASP A 55 -5.67 -8.94 3.46
CA ASP A 55 -6.04 -9.27 2.10
C ASP A 55 -7.28 -8.48 1.68
N TYR A 56 -7.33 -8.19 0.39
CA TYR A 56 -8.51 -7.68 -0.29
C TYR A 56 -8.63 -8.41 -1.60
N ASN A 57 -9.85 -8.85 -1.89
CA ASN A 57 -10.22 -9.49 -3.14
C ASN A 57 -11.48 -8.79 -3.67
N SER A 58 -11.42 -8.27 -4.90
CA SER A 58 -12.58 -7.65 -5.55
C SER A 58 -13.56 -8.67 -6.12
N THR A 59 -13.17 -9.95 -6.21
CA THR A 59 -13.98 -11.00 -6.84
C THR A 59 -14.17 -12.19 -5.90
N ASN A 60 -15.24 -12.93 -6.16
CA ASN A 60 -15.53 -14.20 -5.49
C ASN A 60 -15.06 -15.41 -6.33
N ASP A 61 -14.35 -15.18 -7.43
CA ASP A 61 -13.79 -16.25 -8.25
C ASP A 61 -12.73 -17.03 -7.46
N PRO A 62 -12.92 -18.35 -7.21
CA PRO A 62 -11.95 -19.17 -6.49
C PRO A 62 -10.64 -19.39 -7.26
N LEU A 63 -10.61 -19.13 -8.57
CA LEU A 63 -9.41 -19.25 -9.40
C LEU A 63 -8.55 -17.97 -9.39
N PHE A 64 -9.04 -16.90 -8.75
CA PHE A 64 -8.35 -15.63 -8.61
C PHE A 64 -7.88 -15.39 -7.16
N PRO A 65 -6.64 -14.95 -6.91
CA PRO A 65 -5.61 -14.61 -7.89
C PRO A 65 -5.00 -15.83 -8.58
N THR A 66 -4.64 -15.67 -9.84
CA THR A 66 -3.84 -16.65 -10.57
C THR A 66 -2.52 -16.89 -9.82
N PRO A 67 -2.12 -18.14 -9.56
CA PRO A 67 -0.88 -18.41 -8.85
C PRO A 67 0.31 -17.88 -9.64
N LEU A 68 1.36 -17.42 -8.94
CA LEU A 68 2.52 -16.74 -9.53
C LEU A 68 3.16 -17.50 -10.70
N ILE A 69 3.11 -18.83 -10.68
CA ILE A 69 3.64 -19.71 -11.72
C ILE A 69 2.92 -19.56 -13.06
N ASP A 70 1.64 -19.19 -13.03
CA ASP A 70 0.77 -19.07 -14.20
C ASP A 70 0.66 -17.62 -14.70
N ILE A 71 1.27 -16.65 -13.99
CA ILE A 71 1.26 -15.24 -14.38
C ILE A 71 2.22 -15.01 -15.55
N VAL A 72 1.69 -15.04 -16.77
CA VAL A 72 2.41 -14.58 -17.97
C VAL A 72 2.56 -13.06 -17.90
N ARG A 73 3.77 -12.59 -17.57
CA ARG A 73 4.11 -11.16 -17.57
C ARG A 73 4.06 -10.62 -18.99
N LYS A 74 2.92 -10.05 -19.39
CA LYS A 74 2.86 -9.21 -20.59
C LYS A 74 3.38 -7.82 -20.21
N PRO A 75 4.35 -7.25 -20.95
CA PRO A 75 4.80 -5.89 -20.70
C PRO A 75 3.60 -4.95 -20.83
N ILE A 76 3.44 -4.04 -19.87
CA ILE A 76 2.47 -2.96 -19.99
C ILE A 76 2.91 -2.10 -21.18
N PRO A 77 2.08 -1.95 -22.24
CA PRO A 77 2.46 -1.14 -23.39
C PRO A 77 2.72 0.30 -22.92
N GLY A 78 3.97 0.76 -23.06
CA GLY A 78 4.40 2.11 -22.70
C GLY A 78 5.42 2.22 -21.57
N THR A 79 5.71 1.15 -20.82
CA THR A 79 6.82 1.15 -19.83
C THR A 79 8.06 0.47 -20.38
N TYR A 80 8.92 1.23 -21.06
CA TYR A 80 10.34 0.88 -21.20
C TYR A 80 11.06 1.29 -19.92
N CYS A 81 11.05 0.44 -18.90
CA CYS A 81 12.05 0.56 -17.83
C CYS A 81 13.35 -0.02 -18.37
N SER A 82 14.25 0.84 -18.87
CA SER A 82 15.63 0.46 -19.14
C SER A 82 16.29 0.13 -17.81
N LEU A 83 16.36 -1.16 -17.47
CA LEU A 83 17.30 -1.63 -16.46
C LEU A 83 18.70 -1.57 -17.09
N THR A 84 19.34 -0.41 -16.98
CA THR A 84 20.79 -0.33 -17.15
C THR A 84 21.40 -0.99 -15.91
N LEU A 85 21.79 -2.26 -16.06
CA LEU A 85 22.69 -2.92 -15.13
C LEU A 85 24.07 -2.26 -15.28
N TYR A 86 24.53 -1.63 -14.20
CA TYR A 86 25.95 -1.29 -14.00
C TYR A 86 26.68 -2.50 -13.43
#